data_AF-A0A1D6FM20-F1
#
_entry.id   AF-A0A1D6FM20-F1
#
_cell.length_a   1.000
_cell.length_b   1.000
_cell.length_c   1.000
_cell.angle_alpha   90.00
_cell.angle_beta   90.00
_cell.angle_gamma   90.00
#
_symmetry.space_group_name_H-M   'P 1'
#
loop_
_entity.id
_entity.type
_entity.pdbx_description
1 polymer ?
#
loop_
_entity_poly.entity_id
_entity_poly.type
_entity_poly.pdbx_seq_one_letter_code
_entity_poly.pdbx_strand_id
1 'polypeptide(L)'
;MYTYIYNFAKNQPNLGEKMFLPWAAWVCIWTAVMLFLMAIFNVAAILNKFTRFAGELFGMLITILFMQEAIKGMVGEFSAPDGSNQSQSTFQFQWLYINGLLGFIFSMGVLYTALASRSARSSLYGTGLSYGTYVLPFPLWFQHNSY
;
A
#
# COMPACT_ATOMS: atom_id res chain seq x y z
N MET A 1 1.49 -1.44 -10.42
CA MET A 1 0.90 -2.06 -11.64
C MET A 1 -0.25 -1.22 -12.17
N TYR A 2 -1.31 -0.98 -11.40
CA TYR A 2 -2.45 -0.14 -11.82
C TYR A 2 -2.05 1.24 -12.32
N THR A 3 -1.13 1.93 -11.63
CA THR A 3 -0.58 3.23 -12.07
C THR A 3 0.13 3.16 -13.42
N TYR A 4 0.85 2.08 -13.69
CA TYR A 4 1.53 1.84 -14.97
C TYR A 4 0.52 1.55 -16.09
N ILE A 5 -0.45 0.68 -15.82
CA ILE A 5 -1.53 0.32 -16.75
C ILE A 5 -2.36 1.56 -17.10
N TYR A 6 -2.63 2.43 -16.12
CA TYR A 6 -3.29 3.72 -16.32
C TYR A 6 -2.47 4.69 -17.17
N ASN A 7 -1.19 4.87 -16.86
CA ASN A 7 -0.31 5.72 -17.66
C ASN A 7 -0.16 5.19 -19.09
N PHE A 8 -0.11 3.87 -19.29
CA PHE A 8 -0.09 3.26 -20.61
C PHE A 8 -1.37 3.57 -21.40
N ALA A 9 -2.54 3.39 -20.77
CA ALA A 9 -3.81 3.69 -21.41
C ALA A 9 -4.02 5.18 -21.69
N LYS A 10 -3.55 6.06 -20.79
CA LYS A 10 -3.65 7.51 -20.93
C LYS A 10 -2.78 8.08 -22.05
N ASN A 11 -1.61 7.49 -22.30
CA ASN A 11 -0.70 7.90 -23.37
C ASN A 11 -1.13 7.41 -24.76
N GLN A 12 -2.17 6.59 -24.87
CA GLN A 12 -2.69 6.10 -26.15
C GLN A 12 -3.81 7.00 -26.66
N PRO A 13 -3.67 7.60 -27.86
CA PRO A 13 -4.61 8.61 -28.37
C PRO A 13 -6.04 8.06 -28.60
N ASN A 14 -6.18 6.73 -28.76
CA ASN A 14 -7.47 6.08 -29.02
C ASN A 14 -8.16 5.52 -27.76
N LEU A 15 -7.48 5.46 -26.60
CA LEU A 15 -7.95 4.68 -25.45
C LEU A 15 -8.56 5.56 -24.35
N GLY A 16 -8.02 6.75 -24.07
CA GLY A 16 -8.63 7.73 -23.17
C GLY A 16 -8.89 7.22 -21.72
N GLU A 17 -9.29 8.14 -20.83
CA GLU A 17 -9.61 7.76 -19.43
C GLU A 17 -10.96 7.02 -19.32
N LYS A 18 -11.89 7.27 -20.25
CA LYS A 18 -13.24 6.67 -20.24
C LYS A 18 -13.27 5.20 -20.68
N MET A 19 -12.37 4.76 -21.57
CA MET A 19 -12.33 3.37 -22.05
C MET A 19 -11.33 2.50 -21.26
N PHE A 20 -10.75 3.04 -20.19
CA PHE A 20 -9.82 2.30 -19.33
C PHE A 20 -10.47 1.07 -18.69
N LEU A 21 -11.71 1.20 -18.19
CA LEU A 21 -12.42 0.10 -17.51
C LEU A 21 -12.69 -1.10 -18.45
N PRO A 22 -13.30 -0.91 -19.64
CA PRO A 22 -13.49 -2.01 -20.60
C PRO A 22 -12.17 -2.63 -21.06
N TRP A 23 -11.13 -1.81 -21.26
CA TRP A 23 -9.82 -2.29 -21.66
C TRP A 23 -9.13 -3.12 -20.57
N ALA A 24 -9.20 -2.68 -19.30
CA ALA A 24 -8.68 -3.44 -18.17
C ALA A 24 -9.42 -4.78 -18.00
N ALA A 25 -10.74 -4.81 -18.24
CA ALA A 25 -11.53 -6.04 -18.26
C ALA A 25 -11.05 -7.00 -19.37
N TRP A 26 -10.74 -6.49 -20.56
CA TRP A 26 -10.16 -7.29 -21.65
C TRP A 26 -8.77 -7.85 -21.31
N VAL A 27 -7.90 -7.06 -20.66
CA VAL A 27 -6.60 -7.55 -20.15
C VAL A 27 -6.79 -8.66 -19.12
N CYS A 28 -7.82 -8.56 -18.27
CA CYS A 28 -8.16 -9.58 -17.28
C CYS A 28 -8.59 -10.91 -17.94
N ILE A 29 -9.38 -10.85 -19.02
CA ILE A 29 -9.79 -12.04 -19.79
C ILE A 29 -8.56 -12.79 -20.32
N TRP A 30 -7.59 -12.08 -20.92
CA TRP A 30 -6.35 -12.70 -21.40
C TRP A 30 -5.50 -13.28 -20.26
N THR A 31 -5.44 -12.59 -19.13
CA THR A 31 -4.73 -13.07 -17.95
C THR A 31 -5.35 -14.38 -17.43
N ALA A 32 -6.68 -14.46 -17.39
CA ALA A 32 -7.40 -15.67 -16.98
C ALA A 32 -7.16 -16.86 -17.94
N VAL A 33 -7.16 -16.61 -19.25
CA VAL A 33 -6.83 -17.65 -20.26
C VAL A 33 -5.41 -18.17 -20.07
N MET A 34 -4.43 -17.29 -19.86
CA MET A 34 -3.04 -17.70 -19.61
C MET A 34 -2.89 -18.49 -18.31
N LEU A 35 -3.59 -18.09 -17.24
CA LEU A 35 -3.61 -18.84 -15.98
C LEU A 35 -4.21 -20.24 -16.15
N PHE A 36 -5.31 -20.36 -16.90
CA PHE A 36 -5.92 -21.66 -17.18
C PHE A 36 -4.99 -22.58 -17.98
N LEU A 37 -4.30 -22.02 -18.98
CA LEU A 37 -3.30 -22.74 -19.76
C LEU A 37 -2.14 -23.22 -18.89
N MET A 38 -1.58 -22.36 -18.04
CA MET A 38 -0.54 -22.74 -17.07
C MET A 38 -1.00 -23.81 -16.07
N ALA A 39 -2.27 -23.79 -15.66
CA ALA A 39 -2.84 -24.78 -14.76
C ALA A 39 -2.90 -26.18 -15.42
N ILE A 40 -3.31 -26.27 -16.69
CA ILE A 40 -3.33 -27.54 -17.44
C ILE A 40 -1.92 -28.14 -17.55
N PHE A 41 -0.91 -27.30 -17.79
CA PHE A 41 0.49 -27.74 -17.90
C PHE A 41 1.19 -27.98 -16.54
N ASN A 42 0.46 -27.93 -15.42
CA ASN A 42 0.98 -28.07 -14.06
C ASN A 42 2.24 -27.22 -13.81
N VAL A 43 2.22 -25.97 -14.30
CA VAL A 43 3.35 -25.04 -14.17
C VAL A 43 3.64 -24.74 -12.70
N ALA A 44 2.68 -24.94 -11.78
CA ALA A 44 2.88 -24.82 -10.34
C ALA A 44 4.05 -25.67 -9.80
N ALA A 45 4.41 -26.78 -10.46
CA ALA A 45 5.58 -27.57 -10.08
C ALA A 45 6.92 -26.81 -10.23
N ILE A 46 6.98 -25.78 -11.09
CA ILE A 46 8.15 -24.89 -11.25
C ILE A 46 8.41 -24.08 -9.98
N LEU A 47 7.37 -23.83 -9.16
CA LEU A 47 7.47 -23.03 -7.94
C LEU A 47 8.43 -23.69 -6.93
N ASN A 48 8.46 -25.02 -6.88
CA ASN A 48 9.37 -25.77 -6.01
C ASN A 48 10.85 -25.66 -6.45
N LYS A 49 11.11 -25.21 -7.68
CA LYS A 49 12.45 -24.90 -8.16
C LYS A 49 12.83 -23.43 -7.97
N PHE A 50 11.90 -22.57 -7.55
CA PHE A 50 12.27 -21.19 -7.21
C PHE A 50 13.24 -21.22 -6.04
N THR A 51 14.42 -20.66 -6.29
CA THR A 51 15.48 -20.66 -5.30
C THR A 51 15.08 -19.76 -4.14
N ARG A 52 15.42 -20.21 -2.92
CA ARG A 52 15.27 -19.41 -1.69
C ARG A 52 15.83 -17.98 -1.84
N PHE A 53 16.89 -17.83 -2.63
CA PHE A 53 17.49 -16.56 -3.01
C PHE A 53 16.54 -15.61 -3.74
N ALA A 54 15.74 -16.11 -4.71
CA ALA A 54 14.77 -15.29 -5.42
C ALA A 54 13.65 -14.80 -4.48
N GLY A 55 13.24 -15.63 -3.52
CA GLY A 55 12.26 -15.25 -2.50
C GLY A 55 12.77 -14.14 -1.57
N GLU A 56 14.02 -14.26 -1.11
CA GLU A 56 14.66 -13.24 -0.25
C GLU A 56 14.84 -11.90 -0.99
N LEU A 57 15.27 -11.93 -2.26
CA LEU A 57 15.37 -10.73 -3.09
C LEU A 57 14.02 -10.06 -3.37
N PHE A 58 13.00 -10.86 -3.70
CA PHE A 58 11.66 -10.32 -3.94
C PHE A 58 11.07 -9.66 -2.68
N GLY A 59 11.25 -10.29 -1.51
CA GLY A 59 10.86 -9.72 -0.23
C GLY A 59 11.59 -8.40 0.10
N MET A 60 12.90 -8.34 -0.16
CA MET A 60 13.69 -7.11 -0.01
C MET A 60 13.18 -6.01 -0.95
N LEU A 61 12.91 -6.33 -2.22
CA LEU A 61 12.41 -5.36 -3.19
C LEU A 61 11.09 -4.74 -2.76
N ILE A 62 10.12 -5.57 -2.34
CA ILE A 62 8.83 -5.08 -1.85
C ILE A 62 9.02 -4.20 -0.61
N THR A 63 9.91 -4.57 0.31
CA THR A 63 10.20 -3.78 1.51
C THR A 63 10.75 -2.40 1.16
N ILE A 64 11.68 -2.33 0.20
CA ILE A 64 12.26 -1.05 -0.25
C ILE A 64 11.22 -0.19 -0.96
N LEU A 65 10.42 -0.76 -1.87
CA LEU A 65 9.35 -0.03 -2.56
C LEU A 65 8.31 0.50 -1.57
N PHE A 66 7.92 -0.29 -0.58
CA PHE A 66 6.97 0.13 0.44
C PHE A 66 7.53 1.26 1.31
N MET A 67 8.81 1.18 1.70
CA MET A 67 9.48 2.25 2.44
C MET A 67 9.57 3.55 1.62
N GLN A 68 9.84 3.44 0.31
CA GLN A 68 9.86 4.60 -0.58
C GLN A 68 8.48 5.27 -0.68
N GLU A 69 7.41 4.50 -0.88
CA GLU A 69 6.05 5.06 -0.92
C GLU A 69 5.62 5.64 0.43
N ALA A 70 6.04 5.04 1.56
CA ALA A 70 5.81 5.61 2.88
C ALA A 70 6.48 6.98 3.06
N ILE A 71 7.75 7.12 2.61
CA ILE A 71 8.46 8.40 2.66
C ILE A 71 7.79 9.44 1.75
N LYS A 72 7.38 9.06 0.53
CA LYS A 72 6.64 9.96 -0.38
C LYS A 72 5.31 10.39 0.23
N GLY A 73 4.58 9.48 0.88
CA GLY A 73 3.35 9.80 1.61
C GLY A 73 3.61 10.79 2.75
N MET A 74 4.64 10.56 3.56
CA MET A 74 5.02 11.48 4.64
C MET A 74 5.38 12.88 4.14
N VAL A 75 6.11 12.99 3.02
CA VAL A 75 6.46 14.28 2.40
C VAL A 75 5.25 14.92 1.72
N GLY A 76 4.33 14.10 1.18
CA GLY A 76 3.09 14.55 0.55
C GLY A 76 2.18 15.30 1.52
N GLU A 77 2.14 14.93 2.80
CA GLU A 77 1.33 15.62 3.83
C GLU A 77 1.80 17.06 4.11
N PHE A 78 3.06 17.40 3.78
CA PHE A 78 3.57 18.77 3.89
C PHE A 78 3.27 19.62 2.64
N SER A 79 2.82 18.99 1.56
CA SER A 79 2.57 19.64 0.27
C SER A 79 1.07 19.83 0.05
N ALA A 80 0.69 20.87 -0.69
CA ALA A 80 -0.70 21.08 -1.05
C ALA A 80 -1.17 19.96 -1.99
N PRO A 81 -2.39 19.39 -1.83
CA PRO A 81 -2.93 18.41 -2.76
C PRO A 81 -2.98 18.95 -4.20
N ASP A 82 -2.13 18.37 -5.06
CA ASP A 82 -2.08 18.60 -6.50
C ASP A 82 -3.41 18.19 -7.15
N GLY A 83 -4.28 19.17 -7.42
CA GLY A 83 -5.59 18.96 -8.06
C GLY A 83 -6.77 19.64 -7.37
N SER A 84 -6.56 20.34 -6.26
CA SER A 84 -7.61 21.13 -5.60
C SER A 84 -7.51 22.62 -6.00
N ASN A 85 -8.66 23.24 -6.25
CA ASN A 85 -8.76 24.65 -6.67
C ASN A 85 -7.99 25.56 -5.70
N GLN A 86 -7.05 26.35 -6.24
CA GLN A 86 -6.14 27.27 -5.56
C GLN A 86 -6.84 28.43 -4.80
N SER A 87 -8.16 28.39 -4.58
CA SER A 87 -8.97 29.50 -4.08
C SER A 87 -9.62 29.30 -2.72
N GLN A 88 -9.18 28.32 -1.90
CA GLN A 88 -9.70 28.14 -0.54
C GLN A 88 -8.70 28.64 0.52
N SER A 89 -9.22 29.42 1.47
CA SER A 89 -8.52 29.99 2.63
C SER A 89 -7.90 28.97 3.60
N THR A 90 -8.01 27.67 3.29
CA THR A 90 -7.46 26.52 4.03
C THR A 90 -6.00 26.21 3.64
N PHE A 91 -5.48 26.78 2.54
CA PHE A 91 -4.08 26.65 2.11
C PHE A 91 -3.15 27.70 2.74
N GLN A 92 -3.41 28.10 3.98
CA GLN A 92 -2.44 28.88 4.75
C GLN A 92 -1.25 27.96 5.05
N PHE A 93 -0.02 28.45 4.82
CA PHE A 93 1.23 27.74 5.12
C PHE A 93 1.22 27.08 6.52
N GLN A 94 0.54 27.74 7.48
CA GLN A 94 0.35 27.24 8.84
C GLN A 94 -0.47 25.93 8.92
N TRP A 95 -1.53 25.75 8.12
CA TRP A 95 -2.37 24.55 8.17
C TRP A 95 -1.69 23.34 7.50
N LEU A 96 -1.00 23.55 6.38
CA LEU A 96 -0.18 22.51 5.76
C LEU A 96 0.95 22.05 6.69
N TYR A 97 1.59 23.01 7.36
CA TYR A 97 2.67 22.71 8.30
C TYR A 97 2.16 21.93 9.51
N ILE A 98 1.00 22.30 10.07
CA ILE A 98 0.37 21.57 11.18
C ILE A 98 -0.02 20.16 10.76
N ASN A 99 -0.64 19.97 9.58
CA ASN A 99 -1.04 18.66 9.09
C ASN A 99 0.16 17.75 8.81
N GLY A 100 1.19 18.26 8.14
CA GLY A 100 2.41 17.49 7.90
C GLY A 100 3.12 17.09 9.20
N LEU A 101 3.21 18.00 10.17
CA LEU A 101 3.84 17.71 11.46
C LEU A 101 3.02 16.70 12.28
N LEU A 102 1.69 16.81 12.27
CA LEU A 102 0.77 15.85 12.89
C LEU A 102 0.90 14.46 12.22
N GLY A 103 0.95 14.42 10.88
CA GLY A 103 1.15 13.20 10.10
C GLY A 103 2.50 12.52 10.41
N PHE A 104 3.56 13.31 10.58
CA PHE A 104 4.86 12.81 11.00
C PHE A 104 4.83 12.18 12.41
N ILE A 105 4.22 12.87 13.38
CA ILE A 105 4.09 12.38 14.76
C ILE A 105 3.28 11.08 14.80
N PHE A 106 2.16 11.01 14.09
CA PHE A 106 1.34 9.79 14.04
C PHE A 106 2.06 8.64 13.35
N SER A 107 2.76 8.89 12.23
CA SER A 107 3.56 7.88 11.54
C SER A 107 4.63 7.26 12.47
N MET A 108 5.39 8.10 13.18
CA MET A 108 6.40 7.64 14.14
C MET A 108 5.78 6.96 15.36
N GLY A 109 4.64 7.46 15.85
CA GLY A 109 3.89 6.84 16.95
C GLY A 109 3.44 5.42 16.60
N VAL A 110 2.82 5.24 15.42
CA VAL A 110 2.38 3.92 14.94
C VAL A 110 3.57 2.99 14.72
N LEU A 111 4.68 3.48 14.17
CA LEU A 111 5.90 2.70 14.00
C LEU A 111 6.42 2.20 15.36
N TYR A 112 6.53 3.09 16.35
CA TYR A 112 7.00 2.73 17.68
C TYR A 112 6.08 1.71 18.35
N THR A 113 4.76 1.93 18.32
CA THR A 113 3.77 0.98 18.87
C THR A 113 3.82 -0.37 18.13
N ALA A 114 4.03 -0.39 16.82
CA ALA A 114 4.16 -1.62 16.04
C ALA A 114 5.44 -2.41 16.40
N LEU A 115 6.58 -1.71 16.59
CA LEU A 115 7.82 -2.34 17.04
C LEU A 115 7.69 -2.86 18.48
N ALA A 116 7.08 -2.08 19.37
CA ALA A 116 6.77 -2.50 20.74
C ALA A 116 5.83 -3.73 20.74
N SER A 117 4.83 -3.78 19.86
CA SER A 117 3.94 -4.93 19.70
C SER A 117 4.68 -6.18 19.23
N ARG A 118 5.60 -6.04 18.26
CA ARG A 118 6.46 -7.14 17.82
C ARG A 118 7.35 -7.64 18.96
N SER A 119 7.95 -6.74 19.74
CA SER A 119 8.79 -7.08 20.89
C SER A 119 7.98 -7.75 22.01
N ALA A 120 6.76 -7.27 22.29
CA ALA A 120 5.85 -7.85 23.27
C ALA A 120 5.45 -9.29 22.91
N ARG A 121 5.28 -9.59 21.62
CA ARG A 121 5.02 -10.96 21.13
C ARG A 121 6.20 -11.92 21.31
N SER A 122 7.44 -11.40 21.37
CA SER A 122 8.64 -12.19 21.65
C SER A 122 8.99 -12.27 23.14
N SER A 123 8.27 -11.55 24.00
CA SER A 123 8.53 -11.50 25.45
C SER A 123 7.84 -12.66 26.16
N LEU A 124 8.58 -13.32 27.06
CA LEU A 124 8.17 -14.51 27.81
C LEU A 124 6.99 -14.27 28.78
N TYR A 125 6.65 -13.01 29.06
CA TYR A 125 5.67 -12.62 30.08
C TYR A 125 4.26 -12.32 29.53
N GLY A 126 4.02 -12.51 28.23
CA GLY A 126 2.70 -12.34 27.61
C GLY A 126 1.87 -13.62 27.65
N THR A 127 0.77 -13.62 28.40
CA THR A 127 -0.23 -14.69 28.41
C THR A 127 -0.68 -15.05 26.98
N GLY A 128 -0.35 -16.27 26.54
CA GLY A 128 -0.31 -16.70 25.14
C GLY A 128 -1.64 -16.83 24.39
N LEU A 129 -2.76 -16.35 24.91
CA LEU A 129 -4.08 -16.55 24.28
C LEU A 129 -4.76 -15.30 23.69
N SER A 130 -4.35 -14.07 24.04
CA SER A 130 -5.06 -12.85 23.62
C SER A 130 -4.38 -12.00 22.53
N TYR A 131 -3.13 -12.27 22.16
CA TYR A 131 -2.36 -11.39 21.25
C TYR A 131 -2.45 -11.73 19.76
N GLY A 132 -3.14 -12.82 19.39
CA GLY A 132 -3.30 -13.25 17.99
C GLY A 132 -4.30 -12.39 17.20
N THR A 133 -5.34 -11.87 17.86
CA THR A 133 -6.55 -11.36 17.17
C THR A 133 -6.67 -9.83 17.15
N TYR A 134 -6.03 -9.10 18.07
CA TYR A 134 -6.31 -7.65 18.26
C TYR A 134 -5.20 -6.68 17.86
N VAL A 135 -4.11 -7.16 17.26
CA VAL A 135 -2.92 -6.31 17.05
C VAL A 135 -3.00 -5.40 15.81
N LEU A 136 -3.94 -5.63 14.88
CA LEU A 136 -4.09 -4.80 13.69
C LEU A 136 -5.30 -3.84 13.66
N PRO A 137 -6.40 -3.99 14.43
CA PRO A 137 -7.45 -2.97 14.43
C PRO A 137 -7.40 -1.99 15.61
N PHE A 138 -6.41 -2.06 16.52
CA PHE A 138 -6.40 -1.15 17.68
C PHE A 138 -6.20 0.34 17.33
N PRO A 139 -5.37 0.75 16.35
CA PRO A 139 -5.26 2.15 15.98
C PRO A 139 -6.41 2.64 15.06
N LEU A 140 -7.25 1.75 14.52
CA LEU A 140 -8.38 2.10 13.64
C LEU A 140 -9.70 2.31 14.37
N TRP A 141 -9.81 1.89 15.64
CA TRP A 141 -11.05 1.99 16.41
C TRP A 141 -11.35 3.40 16.94
N PHE A 142 -10.39 4.33 16.89
CA PHE A 142 -10.62 5.72 17.31
C PHE A 142 -11.35 6.59 16.28
N GLN A 143 -11.58 6.11 15.05
CA GLN A 143 -12.27 6.89 14.02
C GLN A 143 -13.81 6.73 14.06
N HIS A 144 -14.37 5.76 14.79
CA HIS A 144 -15.81 5.45 14.76
C HIS A 144 -16.64 6.10 15.89
N ASN A 145 -16.05 6.92 16.76
CA ASN A 145 -16.77 7.51 17.90
C ASN A 145 -16.81 9.04 17.90
N SER A 146 -16.96 9.63 16.71
CA SER A 146 -17.28 11.05 16.53
C SER A 146 -18.32 11.24 15.44
N TYR A 147 -19.51 10.67 15.67
CA TYR A 147 -20.80 11.14 15.17
C TYR A 147 -21.86 10.82 16.22
#